data_AF-A0A7K3Y2R6-F1
#
_entry.id   AF-A0A7K3Y2R6-F1
#
_cell.length_a   1.000
_cell.length_b   1.000
_cell.length_c   1.000
_cell.angle_alpha   90.00
_cell.angle_beta   90.00
_cell.angle_gamma   90.00
#
_symmetry.space_group_name_H-M   'P 1'
#
loop_
_entity.id
_entity.type
_entity.pdbx_description
1 polymer ?
#
loop_
_entity_poly.entity_id
_entity_poly.type
_entity_poly.pdbx_seq_one_letter_code
_entity_poly.pdbx_strand_id
1 'polypeptide(L)'
;MPQAPDIRIPLDVPPEEEERYRENYRRVTHNTGRLMLFAGDQKIEHLNDDFSGEDIHPDDADPEHLFRIASKGRIGIFATQLGLLARYGRDYPDVAY
;
A
#
# COMPACT_ATOMS: atom_id res chain seq x y z
N MET A 1 14.67 14.79 -10.46
CA MET A 1 14.46 13.91 -9.30
C MET A 1 15.81 13.32 -8.95
N PRO A 2 16.25 13.30 -7.69
CA PRO A 2 17.49 12.60 -7.32
C PRO A 2 17.36 11.11 -7.68
N GLN A 3 18.44 10.49 -8.17
CA GLN A 3 18.48 9.04 -8.39
C GLN A 3 18.30 8.31 -7.05
N ALA A 4 17.61 7.17 -7.08
CA ALA A 4 17.56 6.27 -5.94
C ALA A 4 19.00 5.93 -5.48
N PRO A 5 19.29 5.96 -4.17
CA PRO A 5 20.53 5.41 -3.67
C PRO A 5 20.66 3.94 -4.07
N ASP A 6 21.90 3.43 -4.10
CA ASP A 6 22.14 2.01 -4.37
C ASP A 6 21.34 1.14 -3.39
N ILE A 7 20.48 0.27 -3.93
CA ILE A 7 19.56 -0.57 -3.16
C ILE A 7 20.41 -1.66 -2.52
N ARG A 8 20.59 -1.57 -1.20
CA ARG A 8 21.23 -2.61 -0.39
C ARG A 8 20.29 -3.78 -0.23
N ILE A 9 20.59 -4.88 -0.91
CA ILE A 9 19.81 -6.12 -0.79
C ILE A 9 20.19 -6.82 0.52
N PRO A 10 19.21 -7.14 1.37
CA PRO A 10 19.42 -7.95 2.58
C PRO A 10 19.86 -9.39 2.27
N LEU A 11 20.59 -10.02 3.18
CA LEU A 11 21.13 -11.38 3.00
C LEU A 11 20.04 -12.48 2.94
N ASP A 12 18.85 -12.21 3.47
CA ASP A 12 17.71 -13.12 3.46
C ASP A 12 16.91 -13.10 2.14
N VAL A 13 17.30 -12.26 1.18
CA VAL A 13 16.79 -12.33 -0.20
C VAL A 13 17.61 -13.36 -0.98
N PRO A 14 16.98 -14.44 -1.51
CA PRO A 14 17.68 -15.41 -2.34
C PRO A 14 18.29 -14.76 -3.60
N PRO A 15 19.46 -15.22 -4.09
CA PRO A 15 20.11 -14.67 -5.28
C PRO A 15 19.18 -14.59 -6.52
N GLU A 16 18.32 -15.58 -6.69
CA GLU A 16 17.34 -15.66 -7.77
C GLU A 16 16.19 -14.63 -7.65
N GLU A 17 16.01 -14.01 -6.48
CA GLU A 17 14.97 -13.03 -6.19
C GLU A 17 15.48 -11.59 -6.08
N GLU A 18 16.79 -11.36 -6.25
CA GLU A 18 17.39 -10.03 -6.11
C GLU A 18 16.77 -8.99 -7.04
N GLU A 19 16.54 -9.33 -8.31
CA GLU A 19 15.94 -8.38 -9.25
C GLU A 19 14.48 -8.10 -8.91
N ARG A 20 13.70 -9.12 -8.51
CA ARG A 20 12.32 -8.92 -8.06
C ARG A 20 12.24 -8.03 -6.83
N TYR A 21 13.20 -8.16 -5.90
CA TYR A 21 13.33 -7.26 -4.76
C TYR A 21 13.62 -5.82 -5.21
N ARG A 22 14.57 -5.61 -6.14
CA ARG A 22 14.89 -4.27 -6.67
C ARG A 22 13.69 -3.66 -7.40
N GLU A 23 12.98 -4.44 -8.22
CA GLU A 23 11.78 -4.00 -8.93
C GLU A 23 10.68 -3.56 -7.95
N ASN A 24 10.38 -4.38 -6.94
CA ASN A 24 9.41 -4.02 -5.91
C ASN A 24 9.82 -2.77 -5.14
N TYR A 25 11.09 -2.68 -4.73
CA TYR A 25 11.63 -1.51 -4.01
C TYR A 25 11.51 -0.23 -4.85
N ARG A 26 11.90 -0.29 -6.13
CA ARG A 26 11.79 0.85 -7.06
C ARG A 26 10.34 1.23 -7.31
N ARG A 27 9.44 0.25 -7.46
CA ARG A 27 8.01 0.44 -7.66
C ARG A 27 7.41 1.19 -6.46
N VAL A 28 7.56 0.68 -5.24
CA VAL A 28 6.92 1.27 -4.06
C VAL A 28 7.55 2.58 -3.61
N THR A 29 8.80 2.87 -3.98
CA THR A 29 9.48 4.14 -3.67
C THR A 29 9.49 5.14 -4.83
N HIS A 30 8.89 4.81 -5.97
CA HIS A 30 8.96 5.60 -7.20
C HIS A 30 10.38 6.03 -7.59
N ASN A 31 11.36 5.14 -7.41
CA ASN A 31 12.80 5.39 -7.63
C ASN A 31 13.37 6.57 -6.81
N THR A 32 12.74 6.96 -5.70
CA THR A 32 13.23 8.05 -4.84
C THR A 32 13.99 7.55 -3.62
N GLY A 33 13.88 6.24 -3.31
CA GLY A 33 14.36 5.68 -2.04
C GLY A 33 13.54 6.08 -0.82
N ARG A 34 12.43 6.81 -1.00
CA ARG A 34 11.48 7.18 0.06
C ARG A 34 10.16 6.48 -0.18
N LEU A 35 9.57 5.95 0.89
CA LEU A 35 8.27 5.29 0.86
C LEU A 35 7.18 6.25 1.35
N MET A 36 6.17 6.45 0.51
CA MET A 36 4.87 6.97 0.97
C MET A 36 3.94 5.77 1.12
N LEU A 37 3.61 5.42 2.35
CA LEU A 37 2.73 4.31 2.69
C LEU A 37 1.36 4.87 3.06
N PHE A 38 0.32 4.38 2.40
CA PHE A 38 -1.06 4.61 2.80
C PHE A 38 -1.53 3.42 3.63
N ALA A 39 -1.88 3.66 4.89
CA ALA A 39 -2.31 2.62 5.82
C ALA A 39 -3.84 2.47 5.77
N GLY A 40 -4.32 1.24 5.61
CA GLY A 40 -5.75 0.87 5.64
C GLY A 40 -6.01 -0.40 6.42
N ASP A 41 -5.18 -0.66 7.43
CA ASP A 41 -5.27 -1.78 8.37
C ASP A 41 -6.03 -1.43 9.66
N GLN A 42 -6.37 -0.18 9.87
CA GLN A 42 -7.06 0.32 11.07
C GLN A 42 -8.41 -0.36 11.35
N LYS A 43 -9.09 -0.95 10.35
CA LYS A 43 -10.38 -1.68 10.55
C LYS A 43 -10.29 -2.84 11.53
N ILE A 44 -9.13 -3.48 11.65
CA ILE A 44 -8.92 -4.57 12.62
C ILE A 44 -8.35 -4.03 13.93
N GLU A 45 -7.59 -2.94 13.88
CA GLU A 45 -6.96 -2.35 15.07
C GLU A 45 -7.97 -1.59 15.95
N HIS A 46 -8.86 -0.81 15.34
CA HIS A 46 -9.81 0.07 16.03
C HIS A 46 -11.28 -0.25 15.72
N LEU A 47 -11.54 -1.43 15.16
CA LEU A 47 -12.89 -1.84 14.73
C LEU A 47 -13.50 -0.79 13.78
N ASN A 48 -14.64 -0.20 14.14
CA ASN A 48 -15.36 0.74 13.29
C ASN A 48 -15.24 2.21 13.74
N ASP A 49 -14.47 2.47 14.79
CA ASP A 49 -14.38 3.80 15.42
C ASP A 49 -13.74 4.82 14.47
N ASP A 50 -12.79 4.38 13.65
CA ASP A 50 -12.15 5.22 12.62
C ASP A 50 -12.99 5.38 11.34
N PHE A 51 -14.08 4.62 11.19
CA PHE A 51 -14.83 4.51 9.92
C PHE A 51 -16.28 4.97 10.02
N SER A 52 -16.73 5.38 11.21
CA SER A 52 -18.11 5.81 11.47
C SER A 52 -18.17 6.73 12.69
N GLY A 53 -18.70 7.94 12.51
CA GLY A 53 -18.82 8.93 13.57
C GLY A 53 -19.36 10.25 13.04
N GLU A 54 -19.66 11.19 13.93
CA GLU A 54 -20.21 12.51 13.57
C GLU A 54 -19.26 13.33 12.68
N ASP A 55 -17.95 13.14 12.85
CA ASP A 55 -16.89 13.83 12.08
C ASP A 55 -16.25 12.96 10.97
N ILE A 56 -16.80 11.77 10.70
CA ILE A 56 -16.27 10.84 9.70
C ILE A 56 -17.18 10.87 8.48
N HIS A 57 -16.59 11.06 7.30
CA HIS A 57 -17.37 11.09 6.07
C HIS A 57 -18.05 9.73 5.83
N PRO A 58 -19.35 9.68 5.47
CA PRO A 58 -20.11 8.43 5.34
C PRO A 58 -19.49 7.39 4.40
N ASP A 59 -18.76 7.83 3.38
CA ASP A 59 -18.07 6.93 2.45
C ASP A 59 -17.04 6.04 3.14
N ASP A 60 -16.47 6.45 4.28
CA ASP A 60 -15.42 5.69 4.98
C ASP A 60 -15.97 4.41 5.65
N ALA A 61 -17.30 4.33 5.83
CA ALA A 61 -17.97 3.13 6.29
C ALA A 61 -17.86 1.97 5.28
N ASP A 62 -17.71 2.27 3.98
CA ASP A 62 -17.48 1.29 2.93
C ASP A 62 -15.98 0.97 2.78
N PRO A 63 -15.52 -0.27 3.07
CA PRO A 63 -14.11 -0.64 2.95
C PRO A 63 -13.51 -0.42 1.55
N GLU A 64 -14.33 -0.44 0.50
CA GLU A 64 -13.85 -0.16 -0.86
C GLU A 64 -13.37 1.29 -1.02
N HIS A 65 -13.81 2.21 -0.16
CA HIS A 65 -13.40 3.61 -0.19
C HIS A 65 -11.86 3.77 -0.13
N LEU A 66 -11.19 2.97 0.70
CA LEU A 66 -9.72 2.98 0.79
C LEU A 66 -9.05 2.56 -0.52
N PHE A 67 -9.61 1.58 -1.24
CA PHE A 67 -9.11 1.15 -2.56
C PHE A 67 -9.35 2.22 -3.63
N ARG A 68 -10.50 2.93 -3.57
CA ARG A 68 -10.80 4.08 -4.43
C ARG A 68 -9.83 5.24 -4.20
N ILE A 69 -9.41 5.48 -2.96
CA ILE A 69 -8.36 6.46 -2.64
C ILE A 69 -7.01 5.96 -3.18
N ALA A 70 -6.63 4.71 -2.89
CA ALA A 70 -5.34 4.15 -3.28
C ALA A 70 -5.11 4.16 -4.80
N SER A 71 -6.16 3.92 -5.59
CA SER A 71 -6.09 3.92 -7.06
C SER A 71 -6.01 5.30 -7.70
N LYS A 72 -6.44 6.35 -6.99
CA LYS A 72 -6.42 7.75 -7.49
C LYS A 72 -5.31 8.59 -6.86
N GLY A 73 -4.86 8.19 -5.68
CA GLY A 73 -3.86 8.89 -4.88
C GLY A 73 -2.46 8.67 -5.43
N ARG A 74 -1.57 9.64 -5.14
CA ARG A 74 -0.14 9.47 -5.39
C ARG A 74 0.51 8.80 -4.17
N ILE A 75 0.44 7.49 -4.13
CA ILE A 75 0.98 6.66 -3.05
C ILE A 75 2.09 5.75 -3.57
N GLY A 76 2.93 5.24 -2.67
CA GLY A 76 3.93 4.22 -3.01
C GLY A 76 3.39 2.80 -2.83
N ILE A 77 2.71 2.56 -1.70
CA ILE A 77 2.08 1.27 -1.37
C ILE A 77 0.84 1.51 -0.52
N PHE A 78 -0.17 0.65 -0.69
CA PHE A 78 -1.36 0.59 0.16
C PHE A 78 -1.29 -0.65 1.06
N ALA A 79 -1.05 -0.45 2.35
CA ALA A 79 -0.95 -1.53 3.32
C ALA A 79 -2.33 -1.83 3.92
N THR A 80 -2.81 -3.06 3.75
CA THR A 80 -4.11 -3.52 4.30
C THR A 80 -4.11 -5.04 4.51
N GLN A 81 -5.14 -5.58 5.15
CA GLN A 81 -5.19 -7.02 5.45
C GLN A 81 -5.44 -7.87 4.20
N LEU A 82 -4.87 -9.08 4.21
CA LEU A 82 -5.06 -10.08 3.16
C LEU A 82 -6.54 -10.36 2.85
N GLY A 83 -7.41 -10.32 3.86
CA GLY A 83 -8.86 -10.52 3.68
C GLY A 83 -9.53 -9.41 2.86
N LEU A 84 -9.08 -8.16 2.99
CA LEU A 84 -9.55 -7.04 2.18
C LEU A 84 -8.95 -7.11 0.77
N LEU A 85 -7.66 -7.42 0.65
CA LEU A 85 -7.01 -7.67 -0.65
C LEU A 85 -7.70 -8.78 -1.44
N ALA A 86 -8.06 -9.89 -0.79
CA ALA A 86 -8.75 -11.00 -1.43
C ALA A 86 -10.14 -10.63 -1.96
N ARG A 87 -10.79 -9.61 -1.37
CA ARG A 87 -12.11 -9.13 -1.78
C ARG A 87 -12.03 -8.11 -2.91
N TYR A 88 -11.13 -7.13 -2.81
CA TYR A 88 -11.13 -5.96 -3.69
C TYR A 88 -9.91 -5.88 -4.61
N GLY A 89 -8.82 -6.59 -4.32
CA GLY A 89 -7.55 -6.44 -5.04
C GLY A 89 -7.64 -6.75 -6.55
N ARG A 90 -8.61 -7.58 -6.97
CA ARG A 90 -8.86 -7.84 -8.40
C ARG A 90 -9.42 -6.63 -9.14
N ASP A 91 -10.23 -5.80 -8.47
CA ASP A 91 -10.85 -4.62 -9.07
C ASP A 91 -9.88 -3.43 -9.14
N TYR A 92 -8.77 -3.51 -8.40
CA TYR A 92 -7.73 -2.49 -8.30
C TYR A 92 -6.32 -3.08 -8.57
N PRO A 93 -6.06 -3.64 -9.77
CA PRO A 93 -4.83 -4.40 -10.06
C PRO A 93 -3.56 -3.55 -10.15
N ASP A 94 -3.69 -2.24 -10.40
CA ASP A 94 -2.56 -1.34 -10.60
C ASP A 94 -2.01 -0.78 -9.27
N VAL A 95 -2.76 -0.92 -8.17
CA VAL A 95 -2.32 -0.52 -6.84
C VAL A 95 -1.22 -1.46 -6.35
N ALA A 96 -0.18 -0.91 -5.74
CA ALA A 96 0.84 -1.70 -5.05
C ALA A 96 0.37 -2.01 -3.63
N TYR A 97 0.43 -3.27 -3.24
CA TYR A 97 0.02 -3.79 -1.92
C TYR A 97 1.18 -4.49 -1.22
#